data_AF-A0A420IIE9-F1
#
_entry.id   AF-A0A420IIE9-F1
#
_cell.length_a   1.000
_cell.length_b   1.000
_cell.length_c   1.000
_cell.angle_alpha   90.00
_cell.angle_beta   90.00
_cell.angle_gamma   90.00
#
_symmetry.space_group_name_H-M   'P 1'
#
loop_
_entity.id
_entity.type
_entity.pdbx_description
1 polymer ?
#
loop_
_entity_poly.entity_id
_entity_poly.type
_entity_poly.pdbx_seq_one_letter_code
_entity_poly.pdbx_strand_id
1 'polypeptide(L)'
;MSPNQELRDPDQSLVAKLIIQEKKIQELNQQLSETNQVVADLMIRGRSQSAPLPEYTGTPSTQYTERGSKIERSIKVDGSDQYFDEIERDKLDFDGWRLGVEARMRDNADWFPTPDQQINYIMRRLAGKASKETIPFLKNSKPERFKSAKSMLDHLEAQYDDRDRIRKAENEWDKLRMTDPE
;
A
#
# COMPACT_ATOMS: atom_id res chain seq x y z
N MET A 1 16.52 13.41 -75.40
CA MET A 1 17.12 13.86 -74.13
C MET A 1 16.02 14.35 -73.22
N SER A 2 15.75 13.63 -72.13
CA SER A 2 15.04 14.10 -70.93
C SER A 2 15.24 13.05 -69.83
N PRO A 3 15.30 13.45 -68.55
CA PRO A 3 16.23 12.90 -67.58
C PRO A 3 15.63 11.83 -66.67
N ASN A 4 16.54 10.97 -66.17
CA ASN A 4 16.33 9.91 -65.20
C ASN A 4 15.40 10.30 -64.04
N GLN A 5 14.31 9.55 -63.87
CA GLN A 5 13.63 9.46 -62.58
C GLN A 5 14.43 8.48 -61.69
N GLU A 6 15.21 9.02 -60.77
CA GLU A 6 15.82 8.27 -59.67
C GLU A 6 14.73 7.58 -58.85
N LEU A 7 14.71 6.25 -58.87
CA LEU A 7 14.11 5.42 -57.83
C LEU A 7 14.77 5.79 -56.51
N ARG A 8 14.08 6.51 -55.62
CA ARG A 8 14.52 6.66 -54.23
C ARG A 8 14.12 5.40 -53.48
N ASP A 9 15.12 4.60 -53.14
CA ASP A 9 15.01 3.35 -52.41
C ASP A 9 14.38 3.57 -51.02
N PRO A 10 13.25 2.93 -50.67
CA PRO A 10 12.60 3.08 -49.37
C PRO A 10 13.51 2.67 -48.19
N ASP A 11 14.50 1.82 -48.44
CA ASP A 11 15.47 1.36 -47.45
C ASP A 11 16.41 2.48 -46.98
N GLN A 12 16.78 3.43 -47.84
CA GLN A 12 17.61 4.58 -47.44
C GLN A 12 16.86 5.53 -46.48
N SER A 13 15.54 5.66 -46.63
CA SER A 13 14.72 6.49 -45.75
C SER A 13 14.63 5.91 -44.34
N LEU A 14 14.55 4.58 -44.22
CA LEU A 14 14.53 3.88 -42.95
C LEU A 14 15.88 3.95 -42.23
N VAL A 15 16.99 3.78 -42.96
CA VAL A 15 18.34 3.92 -42.42
C VAL A 15 18.58 5.35 -41.89
N ALA A 16 18.15 6.38 -42.63
CA ALA A 16 18.26 7.77 -42.17
C ALA A 16 17.47 8.02 -40.87
N LYS A 17 16.27 7.45 -40.73
CA LYS A 17 15.47 7.56 -39.50
C LYS A 17 16.13 6.84 -38.32
N LEU A 18 16.70 5.67 -38.54
CA LEU A 18 17.42 4.92 -37.50
C LEU A 18 18.63 5.70 -36.98
N ILE A 19 19.41 6.32 -37.87
CA ILE A 19 20.56 7.16 -37.48
C ILE A 19 20.12 8.36 -36.64
N ILE A 20 19.00 9.01 -36.99
CA ILE A 20 18.44 10.12 -36.21
C ILE A 20 17.99 9.64 -34.83
N GLN A 21 17.32 8.49 -34.77
CA GLN A 21 16.84 7.93 -33.52
C GLN A 21 17.99 7.52 -32.61
N GLU A 22 19.06 6.95 -33.16
CA GLU A 22 20.26 6.57 -32.41
C GLU A 22 21.00 7.79 -31.85
N LYS A 23 21.11 8.87 -32.63
CA LYS A 23 21.64 10.15 -32.13
C LYS A 23 20.82 10.69 -30.95
N LYS A 24 19.49 10.58 -31.03
CA LYS A 24 18.60 11.02 -29.94
C LYS A 24 18.78 10.17 -28.68
N ILE A 25 19.00 8.87 -28.83
CA ILE A 25 19.29 7.96 -27.70
C ILE A 25 20.64 8.34 -27.06
N GLN A 26 21.65 8.62 -27.86
CA GLN A 26 22.96 9.06 -27.35
C GLN A 26 22.85 10.38 -26.58
N GLU A 27 22.10 11.35 -27.10
CA GLU A 27 21.87 12.64 -26.44
C GLU A 27 21.12 12.49 -25.11
N LEU A 28 20.08 11.64 -25.06
CA LEU A 28 19.35 11.36 -23.82
C LEU A 28 20.24 10.69 -22.77
N ASN A 29 21.10 9.75 -23.18
CA ASN A 29 22.05 9.10 -22.28
C ASN A 29 23.09 10.08 -21.73
N GLN A 30 23.54 11.02 -22.57
CA GLN A 30 24.46 12.08 -22.15
C GLN A 30 23.80 12.99 -21.10
N GLN A 31 22.57 13.45 -21.34
CA GLN A 31 21.81 14.26 -20.37
C GLN A 31 21.58 13.52 -19.04
N LEU A 32 21.30 12.21 -19.09
CA LEU A 32 21.13 11.39 -17.90
C LEU A 32 22.43 11.31 -17.09
N SER A 33 23.58 11.15 -17.75
CA SER A 33 24.90 11.13 -17.12
C SER A 33 25.21 12.46 -16.42
N GLU A 34 24.97 13.58 -17.09
CA GLU A 34 25.18 14.92 -16.54
C GLU A 34 24.29 15.18 -15.32
N THR A 35 23.00 14.81 -15.41
CA THR A 35 22.06 14.94 -14.29
C THR A 35 22.52 14.12 -13.08
N ASN A 36 22.97 12.88 -13.31
CA ASN A 36 23.47 12.03 -12.24
C ASN A 36 24.74 12.60 -11.57
N GLN A 37 25.63 13.24 -12.33
CA GLN A 37 26.79 13.92 -11.76
C GLN A 37 26.39 15.12 -10.90
N VAL A 38 25.46 15.96 -11.36
CA VAL A 38 24.96 17.11 -10.58
C VAL A 38 24.33 16.65 -9.27
N VAL A 39 23.55 15.57 -9.28
CA VAL A 39 22.96 14.99 -8.07
C VAL A 39 24.05 14.50 -7.11
N ALA A 40 25.08 13.82 -7.61
CA ALA A 40 26.20 13.36 -6.78
C ALA A 40 26.95 14.53 -6.12
N ASP A 41 27.21 15.60 -6.86
CA ASP A 41 27.85 16.81 -6.35
C ASP A 41 26.99 17.51 -5.29
N LEU A 42 25.67 17.58 -5.50
CA LEU A 42 24.73 18.11 -4.51
C LEU A 42 24.74 17.31 -3.20
N MET A 43 24.81 15.98 -3.32
CA MET A 43 24.87 15.06 -2.17
C MET A 43 26.18 15.21 -1.39
N ILE A 44 27.31 15.39 -2.08
CA ILE A 44 28.62 15.63 -1.45
C ILE A 44 28.62 17.00 -0.74
N ARG A 45 28.04 18.03 -1.38
CA ARG A 45 27.97 19.38 -0.82
C ARG A 45 27.01 19.50 0.38
N GLY A 46 25.87 18.81 0.35
CA GLY A 46 24.94 18.77 1.48
C GLY A 46 25.52 18.09 2.71
N ARG A 47 26.41 17.11 2.52
CA ARG A 47 27.03 16.33 3.62
C ARG A 47 28.10 17.10 4.40
N SER A 48 28.66 18.17 3.83
CA SER A 48 29.71 18.99 4.45
C SER A 48 29.17 20.17 5.27
N GLN A 49 27.84 20.37 5.33
CA GLN A 49 27.23 21.55 5.97
C GLN A 49 26.39 21.29 7.24
N SER A 50 26.24 20.06 7.75
CA SER A 50 25.35 19.81 8.91
C SER A 50 26.05 19.17 10.12
N ALA A 51 26.29 20.00 11.15
CA ALA A 51 26.44 19.61 12.56
C ALA A 51 25.03 19.41 13.23
N PRO A 52 24.92 18.81 14.43
CA PRO A 52 23.79 17.90 14.74
C PRO A 52 22.58 18.47 15.54
N LEU A 53 21.40 17.88 15.23
CA LEU A 53 20.13 17.65 16.00
C LEU A 53 19.12 18.82 16.21
N PRO A 54 17.80 18.58 16.50
CA PRO A 54 17.02 17.33 16.63
C PRO A 54 15.66 17.25 15.87
N GLU A 55 15.04 16.06 15.95
CA GLU A 55 13.59 15.71 15.91
C GLU A 55 12.73 15.80 14.61
N TYR A 56 12.43 14.58 14.12
CA TYR A 56 11.15 14.06 13.60
C TYR A 56 10.26 14.96 12.71
N THR A 57 10.31 14.71 11.40
CA THR A 57 9.10 14.55 10.58
C THR A 57 9.32 13.46 9.51
N GLY A 58 8.25 12.70 9.24
CA GLY A 58 8.18 11.45 8.48
C GLY A 58 9.24 11.20 7.40
N THR A 59 10.11 10.22 7.64
CA THR A 59 10.99 9.65 6.62
C THR A 59 10.27 8.51 5.90
N PRO A 60 10.15 8.50 4.55
CA PRO A 60 9.83 7.27 3.83
C PRO A 60 10.98 6.30 4.08
N SER A 61 10.69 5.20 4.79
CA SER A 61 11.66 4.13 5.04
C SER A 61 12.02 3.50 3.69
N THR A 62 13.07 4.03 3.06
CA THR A 62 13.62 3.50 1.82
C THR A 62 14.43 2.27 2.22
N GLN A 63 13.94 1.08 1.89
CA GLN A 63 14.75 -0.13 1.96
C GLN A 63 15.38 -0.35 0.58
N TYR A 64 16.70 -0.51 0.58
CA TYR A 64 17.47 -0.89 -0.59
C TYR A 64 17.59 -2.41 -0.63
N THR A 65 17.40 -3.01 -1.80
CA THR A 65 17.80 -4.41 -2.01
C THR A 65 19.31 -4.51 -2.18
N GLU A 66 19.91 -5.69 -1.95
CA GLU A 66 21.35 -5.96 -2.17
C GLU A 66 21.81 -5.65 -3.62
N ARG A 67 20.88 -5.46 -4.55
CA ARG A 67 21.11 -5.13 -5.96
C ARG A 67 20.81 -3.68 -6.32
N GLY A 68 20.75 -2.77 -5.34
CA GLY A 68 20.65 -1.32 -5.57
C GLY A 68 19.33 -0.82 -6.17
N SER A 69 18.29 -1.66 -6.25
CA SER A 69 16.97 -1.24 -6.72
C SER A 69 16.21 -0.57 -5.57
N LYS A 70 15.79 0.68 -5.79
CA LYS A 70 14.93 1.45 -4.86
C LYS A 70 13.55 0.79 -4.83
N ILE A 71 13.15 0.22 -3.68
CA ILE A 71 11.76 -0.18 -3.47
C ILE A 71 10.99 1.07 -3.06
N GLU A 72 10.27 1.66 -4.01
CA GLU A 72 9.30 2.70 -3.68
C GLU A 72 8.08 2.05 -3.04
N ARG A 73 7.88 2.31 -1.75
CA ARG A 73 6.65 1.92 -1.07
C ARG A 73 5.55 2.93 -1.36
N SER A 74 4.32 2.44 -1.43
CA SER A 74 3.11 3.24 -1.52
C SER A 74 3.08 4.29 -0.40
N ILE A 75 2.43 5.43 -0.66
CA ILE A 75 2.22 6.46 0.35
C ILE A 75 1.57 5.82 1.58
N LYS A 76 2.09 6.13 2.76
CA LYS A 76 1.54 5.65 4.02
C LYS A 76 0.16 6.29 4.21
N VAL A 77 -0.90 5.53 3.94
CA VAL A 77 -2.27 5.90 4.31
C VAL A 77 -2.36 5.89 5.85
N ASP A 78 -3.33 6.57 6.46
CA ASP A 78 -3.58 6.43 7.89
C ASP A 78 -4.23 5.08 8.23
N GLY A 79 -3.94 4.57 9.43
CA GLY A 79 -4.43 3.27 9.86
C GLY A 79 -5.93 3.26 10.06
N SER A 80 -6.55 2.09 9.92
CA SER A 80 -7.90 1.87 10.44
C SER A 80 -7.96 2.15 11.95
N ASP A 81 -9.15 2.48 12.46
CA ASP A 81 -9.38 2.70 13.89
C ASP A 81 -9.14 1.42 14.71
N GLN A 82 -9.06 1.57 16.04
CA GLN A 82 -9.01 0.44 16.96
C GLN A 82 -10.42 -0.13 17.20
N TYR A 83 -10.50 -1.45 17.35
CA TYR A 83 -11.70 -2.18 17.75
C TYR A 83 -11.56 -2.74 19.16
N PHE A 84 -12.50 -2.40 20.04
CA PHE A 84 -12.51 -2.69 21.47
C PHE A 84 -13.47 -3.82 21.86
N ASP A 85 -14.50 -4.09 21.04
CA ASP A 85 -15.70 -4.89 21.39
C ASP A 85 -16.56 -4.18 22.45
N GLU A 86 -16.66 -2.85 22.36
CA GLU A 86 -17.36 -1.98 23.32
C GLU A 86 -18.08 -0.85 22.55
N ILE A 87 -19.43 -0.90 22.50
CA ILE A 87 -20.28 0.05 21.73
C ILE A 87 -19.95 1.53 22.03
N GLU A 88 -19.59 1.85 23.28
CA GLU A 88 -19.27 3.23 23.68
C GLU A 88 -17.91 3.73 23.21
N ARG A 89 -16.98 2.80 22.90
CA ARG A 89 -15.60 3.12 22.50
C ARG A 89 -15.36 2.91 21.01
N ASP A 90 -16.09 1.98 20.41
CA ASP A 90 -15.98 1.63 19.01
C ASP A 90 -16.65 2.68 18.15
N LYS A 91 -15.87 3.27 17.23
CA LYS A 91 -16.38 4.25 16.26
C LYS A 91 -17.19 3.59 15.14
N LEU A 92 -16.92 2.32 14.88
CA LEU A 92 -17.52 1.52 13.83
C LEU A 92 -17.97 0.19 14.44
N ASP A 93 -19.01 -0.40 13.87
CA ASP A 93 -19.30 -1.80 14.10
C ASP A 93 -18.16 -2.70 13.58
N PHE A 94 -18.21 -3.98 13.94
CA PHE A 94 -17.19 -4.94 13.56
C PHE A 94 -17.00 -4.99 12.03
N ASP A 95 -18.08 -4.94 11.26
CA ASP A 95 -18.05 -4.97 9.79
C ASP A 95 -17.36 -3.75 9.19
N GLY A 96 -17.73 -2.54 9.64
CA GLY A 96 -17.11 -1.31 9.20
C GLY A 96 -15.61 -1.28 9.53
N TRP A 97 -15.26 -1.73 10.74
CA TRP A 97 -13.86 -1.87 11.14
C TRP A 97 -13.11 -2.88 10.26
N ARG A 98 -13.67 -4.07 10.03
CA ARG A 98 -13.08 -5.13 9.19
C ARG A 98 -12.85 -4.63 7.77
N LEU A 99 -13.84 -3.95 7.18
CA LEU A 99 -13.72 -3.39 5.83
C LEU A 99 -12.56 -2.39 5.74
N GLY A 100 -12.40 -1.53 6.75
CA GLY A 100 -11.28 -0.59 6.83
C GLY A 100 -9.91 -1.28 6.94
N VAL A 101 -9.83 -2.37 7.70
CA VAL A 101 -8.62 -3.21 7.81
C VAL A 101 -8.29 -3.86 6.46
N GLU A 102 -9.27 -4.45 5.79
CA GLU A 102 -9.09 -5.12 4.50
C GLU A 102 -8.71 -4.13 3.38
N ALA A 103 -9.34 -2.96 3.35
CA ALA A 103 -8.99 -1.87 2.43
C ALA A 103 -7.53 -1.46 2.62
N ARG A 104 -7.11 -1.27 3.88
CA ARG A 104 -5.71 -0.92 4.18
C ARG A 104 -4.72 -1.99 3.71
N MET A 105 -5.05 -3.27 3.90
CA MET A 105 -4.19 -4.36 3.43
C MET A 105 -4.08 -4.41 1.91
N ARG A 106 -5.13 -4.02 1.19
CA ARG A 106 -5.16 -3.94 -0.27
C ARG A 106 -4.34 -2.77 -0.79
N ASP A 107 -4.56 -1.58 -0.24
CA ASP A 107 -3.98 -0.33 -0.73
C ASP A 107 -2.49 -0.18 -0.35
N ASN A 108 -2.06 -0.86 0.71
CA ASN A 108 -0.68 -0.86 1.18
C ASN A 108 -0.13 -2.28 1.33
N ALA A 109 -0.42 -3.17 0.37
CA ALA A 109 0.07 -4.55 0.37
C ALA A 109 1.61 -4.64 0.45
N ASP A 110 2.30 -3.66 -0.16
CA ASP A 110 3.75 -3.52 -0.15
C ASP A 110 4.34 -3.23 1.24
N TRP A 111 3.53 -2.76 2.20
CA TRP A 111 3.93 -2.54 3.59
C TRP A 111 3.83 -3.81 4.46
N PHE A 112 3.13 -4.84 3.99
CA PHE A 112 2.89 -6.08 4.73
C PHE A 112 3.23 -7.33 3.88
N PRO A 113 4.48 -7.47 3.40
CA PRO A 113 4.87 -8.56 2.50
C PRO A 113 4.80 -9.95 3.13
N THR A 114 4.77 -10.06 4.47
CA THR A 114 4.70 -11.36 5.16
C THR A 114 3.37 -11.55 5.89
N PRO A 115 2.86 -12.81 5.99
CA PRO A 115 1.66 -13.11 6.77
C PRO A 115 1.75 -12.62 8.23
N ASP A 116 2.93 -12.73 8.84
CA ASP A 116 3.19 -12.27 10.21
C ASP A 116 3.06 -10.75 10.34
N GLN A 117 3.50 -9.96 9.35
CA GLN A 117 3.30 -8.52 9.34
C GLN A 117 1.82 -8.14 9.20
N GLN A 118 1.06 -8.89 8.39
CA GLN A 118 -0.38 -8.66 8.25
C GLN A 118 -1.13 -8.99 9.55
N ILE A 119 -0.80 -10.13 10.19
CA ILE A 119 -1.35 -10.52 11.51
C ILE A 119 -0.98 -9.47 12.57
N ASN A 120 0.27 -9.02 12.61
CA ASN A 120 0.72 -7.98 13.53
C ASN A 120 0.00 -6.63 13.30
N TYR A 121 -0.31 -6.30 12.04
CA TYR A 121 -1.11 -5.11 11.73
C TYR A 121 -2.50 -5.23 12.34
N ILE A 122 -3.23 -6.32 12.10
CA ILE A 122 -4.58 -6.55 12.65
C ILE A 122 -4.52 -6.51 14.18
N MET A 123 -3.54 -7.17 14.79
CA MET A 123 -3.40 -7.16 16.25
C MET A 123 -3.23 -5.75 16.81
N ARG A 124 -2.48 -4.87 16.14
CA ARG A 124 -2.34 -3.46 16.55
C ARG A 124 -3.60 -2.62 16.34
N ARG A 125 -4.61 -3.17 15.67
CA ARG A 125 -5.94 -2.58 15.48
C ARG A 125 -6.97 -3.17 16.41
N LEU A 126 -6.63 -4.18 17.20
CA LEU A 126 -7.45 -4.65 18.30
C LEU A 126 -7.02 -3.99 19.60
N ALA A 127 -7.99 -3.63 20.42
CA ALA A 127 -7.82 -3.05 21.74
C ALA A 127 -8.77 -3.72 22.74
N GLY A 128 -8.73 -3.28 24.01
CA GLY A 128 -9.68 -3.71 25.02
C GLY A 128 -9.82 -5.23 25.17
N LYS A 129 -11.06 -5.70 25.12
CA LYS A 129 -11.42 -7.12 25.21
C LYS A 129 -10.99 -7.90 23.97
N ALA A 130 -11.21 -7.33 22.78
CA ALA A 130 -10.85 -7.97 21.52
C ALA A 130 -9.36 -8.33 21.41
N SER A 131 -8.50 -7.41 21.86
CA SER A 131 -7.04 -7.65 21.92
C SER A 131 -6.68 -8.81 22.86
N LYS A 132 -7.25 -8.82 24.08
CA LYS A 132 -6.95 -9.83 25.10
C LYS A 132 -7.34 -11.24 24.68
N GLU A 133 -8.49 -11.40 24.04
CA GLU A 133 -9.02 -12.69 23.58
C GLU A 133 -8.20 -13.28 22.43
N THR A 134 -7.48 -12.43 21.68
CA THR A 134 -6.65 -12.81 20.54
C THR A 134 -5.24 -13.30 20.96
N ILE A 135 -4.70 -12.82 22.09
CA ILE A 135 -3.34 -13.14 22.58
C ILE A 135 -2.99 -14.65 22.58
N PRO A 136 -3.88 -15.58 22.99
CA PRO A 136 -3.58 -17.01 22.98
C PRO A 136 -3.15 -17.55 21.61
N PHE A 137 -3.68 -16.99 20.52
CA PHE A 137 -3.46 -17.42 19.14
C PHE A 137 -2.27 -16.73 18.47
N LEU A 138 -1.54 -15.85 19.17
CA LEU A 138 -0.37 -15.14 18.65
C LEU A 138 0.96 -15.75 19.10
N LYS A 139 0.94 -16.68 20.06
CA LYS A 139 2.15 -17.31 20.59
C LYS A 139 2.71 -18.33 19.60
N ASN A 140 3.96 -18.16 19.16
CA ASN A 140 4.66 -19.05 18.21
C ASN A 140 4.70 -20.53 18.63
N SER A 141 4.60 -20.81 19.93
CA SER A 141 4.67 -22.17 20.47
C SER A 141 3.37 -22.97 20.33
N LYS A 142 2.29 -22.37 19.83
CA LYS A 142 0.98 -23.03 19.72
C LYS A 142 0.64 -23.44 18.28
N PRO A 143 0.15 -24.67 18.05
CA PRO A 143 -0.30 -25.11 16.73
C PRO A 143 -1.55 -24.34 16.24
N GLU A 144 -2.31 -23.75 17.17
CA GLU A 144 -3.50 -22.93 16.92
C GLU A 144 -3.19 -21.50 16.46
N ARG A 145 -1.91 -21.16 16.25
CA ARG A 145 -1.51 -19.84 15.79
C ARG A 145 -2.14 -19.51 14.44
N PHE A 146 -2.59 -18.27 14.28
CA PHE A 146 -3.08 -17.79 12.98
C PHE A 146 -1.99 -17.91 11.91
N LYS A 147 -2.34 -18.58 10.80
CA LYS A 147 -1.41 -18.79 9.67
C LYS A 147 -1.45 -17.65 8.66
N SER A 148 -2.51 -16.85 8.69
CA SER A 148 -2.73 -15.72 7.79
C SER A 148 -3.60 -14.65 8.44
N ALA A 149 -3.51 -13.43 7.92
CA ALA A 149 -4.44 -12.36 8.28
C ALA A 149 -5.90 -12.74 8.03
N LYS A 150 -6.18 -13.44 6.92
CA LYS A 150 -7.53 -13.95 6.63
C LYS A 150 -8.04 -14.87 7.74
N SER A 151 -7.25 -15.86 8.16
CA SER A 151 -7.67 -16.77 9.24
C SER A 151 -7.93 -16.06 10.57
N MET A 152 -7.22 -14.94 10.82
CA MET A 152 -7.45 -14.11 11.99
C MET A 152 -8.76 -13.33 11.85
N LEU A 153 -9.02 -12.67 10.71
CA LEU A 153 -10.26 -11.95 10.46
C LEU A 153 -11.50 -12.86 10.49
N ASP A 154 -11.41 -14.04 9.88
CA ASP A 154 -12.50 -15.02 9.88
C ASP A 154 -12.80 -15.53 11.31
N HIS A 155 -11.77 -15.67 12.17
CA HIS A 155 -11.98 -15.99 13.59
C HIS A 155 -12.66 -14.86 14.36
N LEU A 156 -12.24 -13.61 14.13
CA LEU A 156 -12.82 -12.44 14.77
C LEU A 156 -14.28 -12.25 14.33
N GLU A 157 -14.61 -12.50 13.06
CA GLU A 157 -15.99 -12.49 12.56
C GLU A 157 -16.84 -13.54 13.24
N ALA A 158 -16.37 -14.78 13.35
CA ALA A 158 -17.13 -15.83 14.04
C ALA A 158 -17.47 -15.46 15.50
N GLN A 159 -16.67 -14.58 16.12
CA GLN A 159 -16.78 -14.16 17.51
C GLN A 159 -17.59 -12.86 17.71
N TYR A 160 -17.41 -11.87 16.85
CA TYR A 160 -17.95 -10.52 17.01
C TYR A 160 -19.01 -10.13 15.98
N ASP A 161 -19.22 -10.94 14.94
CA ASP A 161 -20.28 -10.69 13.97
C ASP A 161 -21.66 -10.79 14.63
N ASP A 162 -22.54 -9.86 14.26
CA ASP A 162 -23.91 -9.83 14.72
C ASP A 162 -24.74 -10.82 13.90
N ARG A 163 -24.82 -12.06 14.39
CA ARG A 163 -25.60 -13.13 13.75
C ARG A 163 -27.08 -12.78 13.53
N ASP A 164 -27.61 -11.83 14.30
CA ASP A 164 -28.99 -11.36 14.21
C ASP A 164 -29.15 -10.12 13.33
N ARG A 165 -28.11 -9.66 12.62
CA ARG A 165 -28.12 -8.42 11.84
C ARG A 165 -29.26 -8.37 10.84
N ILE A 166 -29.49 -9.45 10.10
CA ILE A 166 -30.57 -9.53 9.09
C ILE A 166 -31.93 -9.35 9.78
N ARG A 167 -32.16 -10.09 10.86
CA ARG A 167 -33.40 -10.03 11.65
C ARG A 167 -33.61 -8.64 12.28
N LYS A 168 -32.54 -8.00 12.76
CA LYS A 168 -32.59 -6.63 13.28
C LYS A 168 -32.92 -5.62 12.18
N ALA A 169 -32.28 -5.74 11.02
CA ALA A 169 -32.54 -4.88 9.87
C ALA A 169 -33.98 -5.01 9.36
N GLU A 170 -34.51 -6.23 9.29
CA GLU A 170 -35.92 -6.49 8.95
C GLU A 170 -36.88 -5.84 9.97
N ASN A 171 -36.61 -6.02 11.27
CA ASN A 171 -37.42 -5.41 12.33
C ASN A 171 -37.37 -3.88 12.30
N GLU A 172 -36.21 -3.27 12.04
CA GLU A 172 -36.08 -1.82 11.91
C GLU A 172 -36.80 -1.30 10.66
N TRP A 173 -36.70 -2.03 9.53
CA TRP A 173 -37.44 -1.71 8.31
C TRP A 173 -38.96 -1.75 8.54
N ASP A 174 -39.46 -2.77 9.24
CA ASP A 174 -40.88 -2.90 9.57
C ASP A 174 -41.35 -1.79 10.53
N LYS A 175 -40.54 -1.40 11.52
CA LYS A 175 -40.84 -0.26 12.40
C LYS A 175 -40.93 1.06 11.63
N LEU A 176 -40.01 1.31 10.71
CA LEU A 176 -40.02 2.53 9.89
C LEU A 176 -41.30 2.59 9.04
N ARG A 177 -41.68 1.47 8.42
CA ARG A 177 -42.91 1.39 7.61
C ARG A 177 -44.20 1.52 8.45
N MET A 178 -44.20 1.10 9.71
CA MET A 178 -45.35 1.30 10.60
C MET A 178 -45.47 2.73 11.16
N THR A 179 -44.43 3.56 11.03
CA THR A 179 -44.41 4.92 11.59
C THR A 179 -44.76 6.00 10.57
N ASP A 180 -44.81 5.67 9.27
CA ASP A 180 -45.38 6.52 8.21
C ASP A 180 -46.84 6.10 7.93
N PRO A 181 -47.85 6.69 8.60
CA PRO A 181 -49.23 6.60 8.12
C PRO A 181 -49.38 7.51 6.88
N GLU A 182 -49.93 6.95 5.80
CA GLU A 182 -50.45 7.73 4.66
C GLU A 182 -51.48 8.78 5.09
#